data_AF-N6Y774-F1
#
_entry.id   AF-N6Y774-F1
#
_cell.length_a   1.000
_cell.length_b   1.000
_cell.length_c   1.000
_cell.angle_alpha   90.00
_cell.angle_beta   90.00
_cell.angle_gamma   90.00
#
_symmetry.space_group_name_H-M   'P 1'
#
loop_
_entity.id
_entity.type
_entity.pdbx_description
1 polymer ?
#
loop_
_entity_poly.entity_id
_entity_poly.type
_entity_poly.pdbx_seq_one_letter_code
_entity_poly.pdbx_strand_id
1 'polypeptide(L)'
;MRPRTLLPPAWRIVSVLGLAGLAACSAVPPPAPPAEAPRPVAQVNLAEQTLTRAIRAAGQRPPNLARARSLLEGLLAADDPNARALHPYARALLEQLSERQRLSTLNERLTEQLERSTAALEESEQRSAALQRKLDALAEIERSLAPRGPAPQR
;
A
#
# COMPACT_ATOMS: atom_id res chain seq x y z
N MET A 1 36.45 -6.87 9.98
CA MET A 1 37.60 -5.96 9.83
C MET A 1 37.61 -5.34 8.45
N ARG A 2 37.22 -4.08 8.33
CA ARG A 2 37.86 -3.00 7.54
C ARG A 2 37.06 -1.70 7.80
N PRO A 3 37.72 -0.54 7.73
CA PRO A 3 37.42 0.60 8.59
C PRO A 3 36.74 1.74 7.84
N ARG A 4 36.02 2.60 8.55
CA ARG A 4 35.70 3.95 8.07
C ARG A 4 36.17 4.99 9.09
N THR A 5 37.33 5.53 8.72
CA THR A 5 37.98 6.79 9.13
C THR A 5 36.99 7.95 9.22
N LEU A 6 36.94 8.66 10.36
CA LEU A 6 37.70 9.89 10.69
C LEU A 6 37.31 11.13 9.87
N LEU A 7 36.72 12.12 10.55
CA LEU A 7 36.96 13.57 10.36
C LEU A 7 36.22 14.38 11.46
N PRO A 8 36.95 15.09 12.36
CA PRO A 8 36.56 16.36 12.98
C PRO A 8 37.30 17.51 12.23
N PRO A 9 37.43 18.79 12.68
CA PRO A 9 36.85 19.53 13.81
C PRO A 9 36.33 20.95 13.41
N ALA A 10 35.95 21.73 14.44
CA ALA A 10 36.10 23.19 14.52
C ALA A 10 35.24 24.10 13.62
N TRP A 11 34.33 24.84 14.26
CA TRP A 11 34.40 26.29 14.18
C TRP A 11 33.88 26.95 15.45
N ARG A 12 34.85 27.44 16.23
CA ARG A 12 34.67 28.57 17.14
C ARG A 12 34.58 29.81 16.27
N ILE A 13 33.51 30.57 16.38
CA ILE A 13 33.53 31.99 16.02
C ILE A 13 33.28 32.76 17.30
N VAL A 14 34.38 33.25 17.85
CA VAL A 14 34.42 34.40 18.75
C VAL A 14 34.06 35.61 17.90
N SER A 15 33.14 36.44 18.36
CA SER A 15 33.04 37.82 17.89
C SER A 15 32.88 38.73 19.08
N VAL A 16 33.83 39.64 19.13
CA VAL A 16 34.14 40.65 20.13
C VAL A 16 33.33 41.91 19.82
N LEU A 17 33.21 42.77 20.84
CA LEU A 17 33.05 44.23 20.79
C LEU A 17 31.62 44.79 20.80
N GLY A 18 31.40 45.70 21.76
CA GLY A 18 30.28 46.62 21.76
C GLY A 18 30.08 47.34 23.09
N LEU A 19 31.03 48.19 23.47
CA LEU A 19 30.91 49.15 24.56
C LEU A 19 30.02 50.33 24.11
N ALA A 20 28.89 50.55 24.78
CA ALA A 20 28.16 51.82 24.90
C ALA A 20 27.02 51.57 25.90
N GLY A 21 26.76 52.35 26.94
CA GLY A 21 26.90 53.79 27.04
C GLY A 21 25.51 54.40 27.22
N LEU A 22 25.16 54.66 28.49
CA LEU A 22 24.23 55.68 28.99
C LEU A 22 22.70 55.50 28.89
N ALA A 23 22.10 56.07 29.95
CA ALA A 23 20.84 56.80 30.01
C ALA A 23 19.55 56.01 30.24
N ALA A 24 19.19 55.94 31.52
CA ALA A 24 17.81 55.96 31.96
C ALA A 24 17.10 57.23 31.46
N CYS A 25 15.88 57.08 30.92
CA CYS A 25 14.76 58.01 31.13
C CYS A 25 13.44 57.43 30.59
N SER A 26 12.46 57.41 31.49
CA SER A 26 10.99 57.31 31.31
C SER A 26 10.42 56.22 30.38
N ALA A 27 9.96 55.14 31.03
CA ALA A 27 9.07 54.14 30.45
C ALA A 27 7.70 54.74 30.09
N VAL A 28 7.43 54.86 28.79
CA VAL A 28 6.08 54.88 28.23
C VAL A 28 5.87 53.50 27.58
N PRO A 29 4.91 52.67 28.04
CA PRO A 29 4.70 51.37 27.45
C PRO A 29 4.16 51.52 26.01
N PRO A 30 4.75 50.87 25.00
CA PRO A 30 4.20 50.84 23.66
C PRO A 30 2.87 50.07 23.64
N PRO A 31 1.95 50.35 22.69
CA PRO A 31 0.80 49.51 22.47
C PRO A 31 1.28 48.09 22.18
N ALA A 32 0.70 47.12 22.90
CA ALA A 32 1.09 45.72 22.79
C ALA A 32 1.06 45.27 21.32
N PRO A 33 2.15 44.67 20.80
CA PRO A 33 2.06 43.96 19.52
C PRO A 33 0.97 42.89 19.65
N PRO A 34 0.21 42.58 18.57
CA PRO A 34 -0.71 41.44 18.62
C PRO A 34 0.11 40.23 19.08
N ALA A 35 -0.33 39.62 20.18
CA ALA A 35 0.30 38.43 20.72
C ALA A 35 0.25 37.35 19.62
N GLU A 36 1.34 37.24 18.86
CA GLU A 36 1.54 36.11 17.96
C GLU A 36 1.77 34.93 18.89
N ALA A 37 0.66 34.25 19.22
CA ALA A 37 0.68 33.08 20.09
C ALA A 37 1.77 32.13 19.57
N PRO A 38 2.69 31.66 20.42
CA PRO A 38 3.72 30.73 19.98
C PRO A 38 3.02 29.57 19.27
N ARG A 39 3.29 29.41 17.97
CA ARG A 39 2.70 28.32 17.19
C ARG A 39 3.01 27.02 17.93
N PRO A 40 2.00 26.21 18.29
CA PRO A 40 2.23 25.07 19.14
C PRO A 40 2.98 24.00 18.33
N VAL A 41 4.28 23.86 18.58
CA VAL A 41 5.13 22.76 18.09
C VAL A 41 4.45 21.39 18.29
N ALA A 42 3.59 21.28 19.31
CA ALA A 42 2.76 20.11 19.59
C ALA A 42 1.76 19.75 18.46
N GLN A 43 1.18 20.73 17.76
CA GLN A 43 0.23 20.47 16.68
C GLN A 43 0.92 19.98 15.40
N VAL A 44 2.12 20.50 15.10
CA VAL A 44 2.96 20.02 13.97
C VAL A 44 3.21 18.53 14.14
N ASN A 45 3.60 18.15 15.36
CA ASN A 45 3.85 16.76 15.70
C ASN A 45 2.60 15.88 15.59
N LEU A 46 1.38 16.39 15.85
CA LEU A 46 0.16 15.57 15.82
C LEU A 46 -0.23 15.18 14.39
N ALA A 47 -0.31 16.16 13.48
CA ALA A 47 -0.72 15.94 12.09
C ALA A 47 0.27 15.00 11.38
N GLU A 48 1.57 15.23 11.55
CA GLU A 48 2.62 14.36 11.01
C GLU A 48 2.59 12.95 11.61
N GLN A 49 2.32 12.82 12.91
CA GLN A 49 2.14 11.51 13.55
C GLN A 49 0.94 10.76 12.99
N THR A 50 -0.19 11.43 12.77
CA THR A 50 -1.38 10.79 12.19
C THR A 50 -1.11 10.30 10.78
N LEU A 51 -0.41 11.10 9.96
CA LEU A 51 0.00 10.71 8.62
C LEU A 51 0.94 9.50 8.64
N THR A 52 1.96 9.53 9.51
CA THR A 52 2.91 8.43 9.69
C THR A 52 2.21 7.13 10.11
N ARG A 53 1.22 7.23 11.00
CA ARG A 53 0.39 6.09 11.42
C ARG A 53 -0.46 5.55 10.27
N ALA A 54 -1.00 6.41 9.41
CA ALA A 54 -1.75 6.01 8.23
C ALA A 54 -0.88 5.25 7.22
N ILE A 55 0.32 5.79 6.91
CA ILE A 55 1.29 5.15 6.02
C ILE A 55 1.68 3.76 6.56
N ARG A 56 1.97 3.68 7.87
CA ARG A 56 2.30 2.40 8.51
C ARG A 56 1.16 1.40 8.40
N ALA A 57 -0.09 1.81 8.65
CA ALA A 57 -1.26 0.94 8.52
C ALA A 57 -1.44 0.42 7.08
N ALA A 58 -1.18 1.27 6.07
CA ALA A 58 -1.25 0.90 4.65
C ALA A 58 -0.09 -0.02 4.18
N GLY A 59 1.04 -0.03 4.91
CA GLY A 59 2.24 -0.82 4.61
C GLY A 59 2.35 -2.14 5.38
N GLN A 60 1.42 -2.44 6.30
CA GLN A 60 1.38 -3.71 7.02
C GLN A 60 1.13 -4.90 6.08
N ARG A 61 1.45 -6.12 6.55
CA ARG A 61 1.16 -7.37 5.83
C ARG A 61 0.39 -8.31 6.77
N PRO A 62 -0.93 -8.49 6.58
CA PRO A 62 -1.77 -7.88 5.54
C PRO A 62 -1.99 -6.36 5.74
N PRO A 63 -2.25 -5.60 4.66
CA PRO A 63 -2.44 -4.15 4.75
C PRO A 63 -3.77 -3.81 5.41
N ASN A 64 -3.77 -2.85 6.33
CA ASN A 64 -5.00 -2.33 6.95
C ASN A 64 -5.45 -1.03 6.26
N LEU A 65 -6.01 -1.18 5.06
CA LEU A 65 -6.44 -0.06 4.22
C LEU A 65 -7.59 0.74 4.85
N ALA A 66 -8.51 0.07 5.55
CA ALA A 66 -9.64 0.73 6.21
C ALA A 66 -9.16 1.71 7.29
N ARG A 67 -8.22 1.28 8.15
CA ARG A 67 -7.62 2.15 9.17
C ARG A 67 -6.80 3.27 8.57
N ALA A 68 -6.04 3.00 7.51
CA ALA A 68 -5.26 4.03 6.84
C ALA A 68 -6.18 5.13 6.27
N ARG A 69 -7.30 4.75 5.64
CA ARG A 69 -8.29 5.69 5.12
C ARG A 69 -8.93 6.53 6.22
N SER A 70 -9.39 5.92 7.32
CA SER A 70 -10.03 6.67 8.40
C SER A 70 -9.09 7.69 9.07
N LEU A 71 -7.79 7.36 9.20
CA LEU A 71 -6.79 8.31 9.69
C LEU A 71 -6.57 9.49 8.74
N LEU A 72 -6.58 9.25 7.42
CA LEU A 72 -6.42 10.31 6.42
C LEU A 72 -7.67 11.18 6.30
N GLU A 73 -8.87 10.58 6.37
CA GLU A 73 -10.14 11.33 6.40
C GLU A 73 -10.22 12.20 7.66
N GLY A 74 -9.78 11.68 8.82
CA GLY A 74 -9.67 12.47 10.05
C GLY A 74 -8.66 13.64 9.93
N LEU A 75 -7.53 13.42 9.25
CA LEU A 75 -6.56 14.49 8.97
C LEU A 75 -7.15 15.57 8.05
N LEU A 76 -7.94 15.17 7.04
CA LEU A 76 -8.60 16.11 6.13
C LEU A 76 -9.73 16.89 6.78
N ALA A 77 -10.38 16.32 7.80
CA ALA A 77 -11.40 17.01 8.60
C ALA A 77 -10.80 17.99 9.61
N ALA A 78 -9.51 17.85 9.97
CA ALA A 78 -8.83 18.75 10.87
C ALA A 78 -8.50 20.08 10.18
N ASP A 79 -8.80 21.19 10.87
CA ASP A 79 -8.76 22.55 10.33
C ASP A 79 -7.59 23.39 10.84
N ASP A 80 -6.67 22.77 11.59
CA ASP A 80 -5.47 23.42 12.06
C ASP A 80 -4.48 23.69 10.90
N PRO A 81 -3.62 24.71 11.01
CA PRO A 81 -2.73 25.12 9.91
C PRO A 81 -1.76 24.02 9.47
N ASN A 82 -1.40 23.09 10.37
CA ASN A 82 -0.49 22.00 10.05
C ASN A 82 -1.19 20.88 9.29
N ALA A 83 -2.41 20.52 9.69
CA ALA A 83 -3.25 19.61 8.93
C ALA A 83 -3.49 20.12 7.51
N ARG A 84 -3.84 21.41 7.35
CA ARG A 84 -4.03 22.05 6.04
C ARG A 84 -2.79 21.96 5.15
N ALA A 85 -1.59 22.09 5.70
CA ALA A 85 -0.35 21.92 4.95
C ALA A 85 -0.18 20.48 4.40
N LEU A 86 -0.72 19.48 5.09
CA LEU A 86 -0.66 18.07 4.70
C LEU A 86 -1.84 17.59 3.86
N HIS A 87 -2.91 18.39 3.72
CA HIS A 87 -4.11 18.01 2.96
C HIS A 87 -3.84 17.55 1.52
N PRO A 88 -2.98 18.22 0.72
CA PRO A 88 -2.70 17.78 -0.64
C PRO A 88 -2.11 16.36 -0.68
N TYR A 89 -1.21 16.07 0.26
CA TYR A 89 -0.60 14.77 0.38
C TYR A 89 -1.59 13.70 0.85
N ALA A 90 -2.43 14.01 1.84
CA ALA A 90 -3.45 13.09 2.32
C ALA A 90 -4.50 12.74 1.26
N ARG A 91 -4.90 13.70 0.41
CA ARG A 91 -5.78 13.46 -0.74
C ARG A 91 -5.16 12.50 -1.75
N ALA A 92 -3.91 12.75 -2.15
CA ALA A 92 -3.18 11.87 -3.06
C ALA A 92 -3.04 10.44 -2.50
N LEU A 93 -2.77 10.32 -1.20
CA LEU A 93 -2.65 9.01 -0.56
C LEU A 93 -4.00 8.29 -0.50
N LEU A 94 -5.11 8.98 -0.23
CA LEU A 94 -6.45 8.39 -0.27
C LEU A 94 -6.81 7.85 -1.65
N GLU A 95 -6.50 8.60 -2.71
CA GLU A 95 -6.71 8.16 -4.09
C GLU A 95 -5.91 6.87 -4.36
N GLN A 96 -4.63 6.85 -4.00
CA GLN A 96 -3.78 5.65 -4.13
C GLN A 96 -4.35 4.46 -3.34
N LEU A 97 -4.84 4.66 -2.11
CA LEU A 97 -5.44 3.58 -1.32
C LEU A 97 -6.73 3.07 -1.93
N SER A 98 -7.54 3.95 -2.53
CA SER A 98 -8.77 3.57 -3.22
C SER A 98 -8.49 2.70 -4.44
N GLU A 99 -7.45 3.04 -5.22
CA GLU A 99 -7.06 2.26 -6.38
C GLU A 99 -6.48 0.90 -5.97
N ARG A 100 -5.65 0.87 -4.92
CA ARG A 100 -5.16 -0.40 -4.35
C ARG A 100 -6.32 -1.31 -3.91
N GLN A 101 -7.35 -0.74 -3.29
CA GLN A 101 -8.54 -1.51 -2.89
C GLN A 101 -9.29 -2.04 -4.12
N ARG A 102 -9.49 -1.21 -5.15
CA ARG A 102 -10.11 -1.62 -6.41
C ARG A 102 -9.34 -2.77 -7.06
N LEU A 103 -8.01 -2.65 -7.18
CA LEU A 103 -7.16 -3.70 -7.74
C LEU A 103 -7.22 -5.00 -6.92
N SER A 104 -7.31 -4.93 -5.59
CA SER A 104 -7.52 -6.11 -4.74
C SER A 104 -8.81 -6.83 -5.11
N THR A 105 -9.92 -6.10 -5.19
CA THR A 105 -11.23 -6.70 -5.54
C THR A 105 -11.26 -7.28 -6.94
N LEU A 106 -10.56 -6.67 -7.90
CA LEU A 106 -10.45 -7.21 -9.26
C LEU A 106 -9.61 -8.49 -9.28
N ASN A 107 -8.49 -8.52 -8.56
CA ASN A 107 -7.67 -9.72 -8.44
C ASN A 107 -8.47 -10.87 -7.80
N GLU A 108 -9.19 -10.63 -6.71
CA GLU A 108 -10.05 -11.65 -6.08
C GLU A 108 -11.05 -12.24 -7.06
N ARG A 109 -11.75 -11.40 -7.84
CA ARG A 109 -12.69 -11.86 -8.87
C ARG A 109 -12.02 -12.65 -9.99
N LEU A 110 -10.84 -12.23 -10.42
CA LEU A 110 -10.06 -12.93 -11.44
C LEU A 110 -9.60 -14.30 -10.94
N THR A 111 -9.16 -14.39 -9.68
CA THR A 111 -8.81 -15.65 -9.03
C THR A 111 -10.01 -16.59 -9.00
N GLU A 112 -11.18 -16.13 -8.55
CA GLU A 112 -12.39 -16.94 -8.56
C GLU A 112 -12.80 -17.39 -9.98
N GLN A 113 -12.65 -16.52 -10.98
CA GLN A 113 -12.95 -16.88 -12.37
C GLN A 113 -11.98 -17.94 -12.89
N LEU A 114 -10.70 -17.84 -12.56
CA LEU A 114 -9.71 -18.84 -12.90
C LEU A 114 -10.06 -20.18 -12.26
N GLU A 115 -10.35 -20.22 -10.96
CA GLU A 115 -10.75 -21.45 -10.26
C GLU A 115 -11.97 -22.13 -10.87
N ARG A 116 -13.00 -21.35 -11.25
CA ARG A 116 -14.17 -21.89 -11.96
C ARG A 116 -13.80 -22.45 -13.34
N SER A 117 -12.93 -21.76 -14.07
CA SER A 117 -12.51 -22.19 -15.41
C SER A 117 -11.65 -23.45 -15.37
N THR A 118 -10.75 -23.58 -14.38
CA THR A 118 -9.93 -24.76 -14.20
C THR A 118 -10.79 -25.97 -13.83
N ALA A 119 -11.77 -25.80 -12.92
CA ALA A 119 -12.70 -26.86 -12.58
C ALA A 119 -13.53 -27.34 -13.78
N ALA A 120 -14.01 -26.41 -14.62
CA ALA A 120 -14.76 -26.77 -15.83
C ALA A 120 -13.89 -27.50 -16.87
N LEU A 121 -12.62 -27.13 -16.99
CA LEU A 121 -11.67 -27.82 -17.86
C LEU A 121 -11.39 -29.25 -17.37
N GLU A 122 -11.12 -29.43 -16.08
CA GLU A 122 -10.91 -30.75 -15.49
C GLU A 122 -12.13 -31.66 -15.69
N GLU A 123 -13.34 -31.13 -15.52
CA GLU A 123 -14.57 -31.87 -15.78
C GLU A 123 -14.71 -32.26 -17.27
N SER A 124 -14.38 -31.35 -18.18
CA SER A 124 -14.39 -31.62 -19.63
C SER A 124 -13.38 -32.71 -20.01
N GLU A 125 -12.18 -32.67 -19.44
CA GLU A 125 -11.15 -33.69 -19.63
C GLU A 125 -11.61 -35.06 -19.13
N GLN A 126 -12.22 -35.12 -17.93
CA GLN A 126 -12.76 -36.36 -17.38
C GLN A 126 -13.87 -36.95 -18.26
N ARG A 127 -14.78 -36.10 -18.76
CA ARG A 127 -15.84 -36.53 -19.70
C ARG A 127 -15.25 -37.06 -21.01
N SER A 128 -14.24 -36.38 -21.53
CA SER A 128 -13.55 -36.80 -22.77
C SER A 128 -12.85 -38.14 -22.58
N ALA A 129 -12.14 -38.34 -21.47
CA ALA A 129 -11.51 -39.62 -21.12
C ALA A 129 -12.55 -40.74 -20.96
N ALA A 130 -13.71 -40.44 -20.35
CA ALA A 130 -14.79 -41.42 -20.22
C ALA A 130 -15.38 -41.81 -21.58
N LEU A 131 -15.54 -40.86 -22.51
CA LEU A 131 -15.99 -41.16 -23.87
C LEU A 131 -14.97 -41.99 -24.64
N GLN A 132 -13.67 -41.68 -24.53
CA GLN A 132 -12.63 -42.47 -25.17
C GLN A 132 -12.65 -43.93 -24.71
N ARG A 133 -12.76 -44.19 -23.40
CA ARG A 133 -12.88 -45.56 -22.86
C ARG A 133 -14.09 -46.30 -23.43
N LYS A 134 -15.20 -45.61 -23.67
CA LYS A 134 -16.39 -46.22 -24.30
C LYS A 134 -16.14 -46.56 -25.77
N LEU A 135 -15.49 -45.67 -26.52
CA LEU A 135 -15.11 -45.93 -27.91
C LEU A 135 -14.16 -47.14 -28.00
N ASP A 136 -13.15 -47.21 -27.12
CA ASP A 136 -12.21 -48.32 -27.09
C ASP A 136 -12.92 -49.66 -26.77
N ALA A 137 -13.88 -49.64 -25.84
CA ALA A 137 -14.69 -50.83 -25.52
C ALA A 137 -15.58 -51.27 -26.69
N LEU A 138 -16.17 -50.33 -27.43
CA LEU A 138 -16.94 -50.64 -28.63
C LEU A 138 -16.06 -51.21 -29.74
N ALA A 139 -14.88 -50.63 -29.97
CA ALA A 139 -13.93 -51.13 -30.96
C ALA A 139 -13.47 -52.56 -30.65
N GLU A 140 -13.31 -52.92 -29.37
CA GLU A 140 -12.96 -54.29 -28.98
C GLU A 140 -14.14 -55.26 -29.20
N ILE A 141 -15.38 -54.83 -28.94
CA ILE A 141 -16.57 -55.61 -29.27
C ILE A 141 -16.64 -55.87 -30.78
N GLU A 142 -16.48 -54.83 -31.60
CA GLU A 142 -16.48 -54.96 -33.07
C GLU A 142 -15.42 -55.96 -33.54
N ARG A 143 -14.22 -55.90 -32.97
CA ARG A 143 -13.13 -56.85 -33.27
C ARG A 143 -13.49 -58.28 -32.85
N SER A 144 -14.16 -58.47 -31.71
CA SER A 144 -14.58 -59.80 -31.23
C SER A 144 -15.70 -60.43 -32.07
N LEU A 145 -16.55 -59.59 -32.68
CA LEU A 145 -17.68 -60.01 -33.51
C LEU A 145 -17.29 -60.22 -34.99
N ALA A 146 -16.13 -59.71 -35.42
CA ALA A 146 -15.62 -59.93 -36.76
C ALA A 146 -15.49 -61.45 -37.03
N PRO A 147 -16.07 -61.98 -38.12
CA PRO A 147 -16.04 -63.41 -38.38
C PRO A 147 -14.60 -63.89 -38.51
N ARG A 148 -14.21 -64.91 -37.74
CA ARG A 148 -12.96 -65.65 -37.97
C ARG A 148 -13.06 -66.27 -39.37
N GLY A 149 -12.51 -65.59 -40.37
CA GLY A 149 -12.46 -66.11 -41.73
C GLY A 149 -11.84 -67.51 -41.75
N PRO A 150 -12.30 -68.42 -42.63
CA PRO A 150 -11.77 -69.77 -42.70
C PRO A 150 -10.25 -69.72 -42.94
N ALA A 151 -9.50 -70.49 -42.14
CA ALA A 151 -8.06 -70.64 -42.32
C ALA A 151 -7.77 -71.09 -43.76
N PRO A 152 -6.77 -70.49 -44.45
CA PRO A 152 -6.38 -70.95 -45.77
C PRO A 152 -5.88 -72.40 -45.67
N GLN A 153 -6.65 -73.34 -46.18
CA GLN A 153 -6.17 -74.70 -46.42
C GLN A 153 -5.30 -74.66 -47.69
N ARG A 154 -4.16 -75.36 -47.58
CA ARG A 154 -3.10 -75.48 -48.57
C ARG A 154 -3.56 -75.87 -49.96
#